data_AF-A0A6L2P7K9-F1
#
_entry.id   AF-A0A6L2P7K9-F1
#
_cell.length_a   1.000
_cell.length_b   1.000
_cell.length_c   1.000
_cell.angle_alpha   90.00
_cell.angle_beta   90.00
_cell.angle_gamma   90.00
#
_symmetry.space_group_name_H-M   'P 1'
#
loop_
_entity.id
_entity.type
_entity.pdbx_description
1 polymer ?
#
loop_
_entity_poly.entity_id
_entity_poly.type
_entity_poly.pdbx_seq_one_letter_code
_entity_poly.pdbx_strand_id
1 'polypeptide(L)'
;MGLYLALAVPLEDDSYTVSVSWNFEANYPLPSNYTELILPFVLASGSRSERQFNRRNAYEIVERRFASYGLKGRQCLLRTICETAESPLRHNGLVGDILHIIFTPSSSADENLHPAYRTAEKRGRRGQNCRSFYPKCPLGLLDMIAPFAE
;
A
#
# COMPACT_ATOMS: atom_id res chain seq x y z
N MET A 1 -3.61 23.18 -15.25
CA MET A 1 -4.05 23.09 -13.83
C MET A 1 -2.90 22.50 -13.04
N GLY A 2 -2.64 23.01 -11.84
CA GLY A 2 -1.52 22.55 -11.00
C GLY A 2 -2.02 21.77 -9.78
N LEU A 3 -1.20 20.85 -9.30
CA LEU A 3 -1.34 20.22 -7.99
C LEU A 3 -0.21 20.74 -7.10
N TYR A 4 -0.56 21.21 -5.90
CA TYR A 4 0.39 21.70 -4.91
C TYR A 4 0.27 20.85 -3.64
N LEU A 5 1.38 20.26 -3.21
CA LEU A 5 1.47 19.47 -1.99
C LEU A 5 2.52 20.11 -1.08
N ALA A 6 2.09 20.53 0.10
CA ALA A 6 2.96 21.06 1.15
C ALA A 6 2.97 20.08 2.32
N LEU A 7 4.16 19.60 2.69
CA LEU A 7 4.38 18.79 3.88
C LEU A 7 5.14 19.64 4.89
N ALA A 8 4.54 19.93 6.04
CA ALA A 8 5.20 20.62 7.14
C ALA A 8 5.29 19.70 8.36
N VAL A 9 6.49 19.56 8.90
CA VAL A 9 6.79 18.74 10.08
C VAL A 9 7.35 19.66 11.16
N PRO A 10 6.70 19.79 12.33
CA PRO A 10 7.26 20.52 13.45
C PRO A 10 8.47 19.77 14.04
N LEU A 11 9.48 20.52 14.47
CA LEU A 11 10.61 20.00 15.23
C LEU A 11 10.35 20.31 16.71
N GLU A 12 10.39 19.28 17.56
CA GLU A 12 10.23 19.41 19.00
C GLU A 12 11.52 20.00 19.61
N ASP A 13 11.45 21.22 20.13
CA ASP A 13 12.51 21.87 20.91
C ASP A 13 11.88 22.73 22.03
N ASP A 14 12.49 22.71 23.22
CA ASP A 14 11.93 23.26 24.47
C ASP A 14 12.00 24.80 24.52
N SER A 15 12.80 25.39 23.61
CA SER A 15 13.11 26.83 23.60
C SER A 15 12.51 27.59 22.41
N TYR A 16 12.25 26.90 21.30
CA TYR A 16 11.83 27.53 20.04
C TYR A 16 10.91 26.60 19.25
N THR A 17 9.81 27.13 18.73
CA THR A 17 8.94 26.39 17.82
C THR A 17 9.46 26.51 16.39
N VAL A 18 10.23 25.53 15.93
CA VAL A 18 10.76 25.47 14.55
C VAL A 18 10.00 24.42 13.76
N SER A 19 9.69 24.70 12.49
CA SER A 19 9.09 23.71 11.59
C SER A 19 9.84 23.66 10.27
N VAL A 20 9.92 22.46 9.70
CA VAL A 20 10.50 22.22 8.37
C VAL A 20 9.36 21.95 7.41
N SER A 21 9.37 22.63 6.26
CA SER A 21 8.38 22.40 5.21
C SER A 21 9.03 22.07 3.87
N TRP A 22 8.40 21.13 3.17
CA TRP A 22 8.71 20.77 1.79
C TRP A 22 7.49 21.06 0.94
N ASN A 23 7.68 21.88 -0.09
CA ASN A 23 6.62 22.28 -1.01
C ASN A 23 6.89 21.69 -2.39
N PHE A 24 5.94 20.91 -2.89
CA PHE A 24 5.99 20.24 -4.19
C PHE A 24 4.92 20.81 -5.10
N GLU A 25 5.35 21.42 -6.19
CA GLU A 25 4.46 21.94 -7.22
C GLU A 25 4.55 21.07 -8.47
N ALA A 26 3.40 20.61 -8.95
CA ALA A 26 3.30 19.84 -10.17
C ALA A 26 2.32 20.51 -11.13
N ASN A 27 2.86 21.07 -12.21
CA ASN A 27 2.08 21.71 -13.26
C ASN A 27 1.85 20.75 -14.41
N TYR A 28 0.57 20.49 -14.71
CA TYR A 28 0.18 19.62 -15.82
C TYR A 28 -0.56 20.44 -16.87
N PRO A 29 -0.05 20.49 -18.12
CA PRO A 29 -0.79 21.09 -19.21
C PRO A 29 -2.08 20.29 -19.40
N LEU A 30 -3.22 20.97 -19.36
CA LEU A 30 -4.47 20.33 -19.72
C LEU A 30 -4.52 20.22 -21.24
N PRO A 31 -4.91 19.06 -21.79
CA PRO A 31 -5.21 18.97 -23.21
C PRO A 31 -6.35 19.92 -23.55
N SER A 32 -6.21 20.61 -24.67
CA SER A 32 -7.21 21.55 -25.17
C SER A 32 -8.38 20.84 -25.83
N ASN A 33 -8.20 19.57 -26.19
CA ASN A 33 -9.15 18.75 -26.93
C ASN A 33 -9.27 17.34 -26.37
N TYR A 34 -10.48 16.77 -26.42
CA TYR A 34 -10.75 15.39 -26.00
C TYR A 34 -9.88 14.36 -26.73
N THR A 35 -9.55 14.62 -28.00
CA THR A 35 -8.71 13.74 -28.81
C THR A 35 -7.30 13.61 -28.24
N GLU A 36 -6.73 14.67 -27.67
CA GLU A 36 -5.39 14.64 -27.03
C GLU A 36 -5.38 13.83 -25.73
N LEU A 37 -6.54 13.71 -25.06
CA LEU A 37 -6.70 12.89 -23.87
C LEU A 37 -6.86 11.40 -24.24
N ILE A 38 -7.52 11.10 -25.36
CA ILE A 38 -7.89 9.74 -25.78
C ILE A 38 -6.78 9.08 -26.62
N LEU A 39 -6.07 9.83 -27.46
CA LEU A 39 -5.02 9.28 -28.34
C LEU A 39 -3.91 8.54 -27.58
N PRO A 40 -3.40 9.03 -26.44
CA PRO A 40 -2.47 8.25 -25.63
C PRO A 40 -3.08 6.93 -25.16
N PHE A 41 -4.36 6.89 -24.83
CA PHE A 41 -5.04 5.65 -24.40
C PHE A 41 -5.22 4.66 -25.57
N VAL A 42 -5.61 5.16 -26.75
CA VAL A 42 -5.83 4.35 -27.97
C VAL A 42 -4.52 3.90 -28.63
N LEU A 43 -3.45 4.70 -28.54
CA LEU A 43 -2.13 4.32 -29.06
C LEU A 43 -1.35 3.47 -28.04
N ALA A 44 -1.51 3.71 -26.74
CA ALA A 44 -0.92 2.87 -25.71
C ALA A 44 -1.64 1.53 -25.55
N SER A 45 -2.84 1.31 -26.10
CA SER A 45 -3.45 -0.02 -26.12
C SER A 45 -2.71 -1.01 -27.04
N GLY A 46 -1.86 -0.54 -27.96
CA GLY A 46 -0.97 -1.38 -28.78
C GLY A 46 0.44 -1.59 -28.21
N SER A 47 0.86 -0.80 -27.22
CA SER A 47 2.21 -0.86 -26.62
C SER A 47 2.18 -0.41 -25.15
N ARG A 48 1.20 -0.91 -24.38
CA ARG A 48 1.29 -0.93 -22.93
C ARG A 48 2.13 -2.15 -22.58
N SER A 49 3.45 -1.98 -22.64
CA SER A 49 4.28 -2.58 -21.61
C SER A 49 3.88 -1.90 -20.30
N GLU A 50 2.78 -2.42 -19.78
CA GLU A 50 2.18 -2.10 -18.51
C GLU A 50 3.31 -1.97 -17.48
N ARG A 51 3.55 -0.74 -16.98
CA ARG A 51 3.88 -0.59 -15.56
C ARG A 51 2.61 -0.95 -14.76
N GLN A 52 2.03 -2.12 -15.00
CA GLN A 52 1.03 -2.71 -14.12
C GLN A 52 1.80 -2.92 -12.83
N PHE A 53 1.33 -2.26 -11.79
CA PHE A 53 1.69 -2.61 -10.44
C PHE A 53 1.34 -4.09 -10.25
N ASN A 54 2.34 -4.97 -10.37
CA ASN A 54 2.16 -6.40 -10.20
C ASN A 54 2.22 -6.69 -8.71
N ARG A 55 1.16 -7.27 -8.15
CA ARG A 55 1.06 -7.58 -6.73
C ARG A 55 2.13 -8.57 -6.31
N ARG A 56 2.63 -9.42 -7.22
CA ARG A 56 3.80 -10.29 -6.95
C ARG A 56 5.03 -9.47 -6.57
N ASN A 57 5.32 -8.40 -7.30
CA ASN A 57 6.47 -7.54 -7.02
C ASN A 57 6.27 -6.78 -5.70
N ALA A 58 5.05 -6.29 -5.45
CA ALA A 58 4.72 -5.64 -4.19
C ALA A 58 4.92 -6.59 -3.00
N TYR A 59 4.46 -7.84 -3.11
CA TYR A 59 4.62 -8.86 -2.10
C TYR A 59 6.09 -9.23 -1.89
N GLU A 60 6.87 -9.34 -2.96
CA GLU A 60 8.31 -9.57 -2.87
C GLU A 60 9.03 -8.44 -2.12
N ILE A 61 8.69 -7.18 -2.41
CA ILE A 61 9.24 -6.01 -1.71
C ILE A 61 8.90 -6.07 -0.21
N VAL A 62 7.64 -6.36 0.12
CA VAL A 62 7.18 -6.44 1.51
C VAL A 62 7.84 -7.62 2.23
N GLU A 63 7.94 -8.80 1.62
CA GLU A 63 8.64 -9.96 2.18
C GLU A 63 10.11 -9.63 2.47
N ARG A 64 10.81 -8.99 1.52
CA ARG A 64 12.20 -8.55 1.70
C ARG A 64 12.34 -7.54 2.82
N ARG A 65 11.40 -6.60 2.94
CA ARG A 65 11.44 -5.60 4.02
C ARG A 65 11.28 -6.27 5.38
N PHE A 66 10.34 -7.19 5.53
CA PHE A 66 10.23 -7.98 6.75
C PHE A 66 11.50 -8.80 7.03
N ALA A 67 12.10 -9.41 6.01
CA ALA A 67 13.34 -10.15 6.15
C ALA A 67 14.51 -9.26 6.63
N SER A 68 14.59 -8.00 6.17
CA SER A 68 15.60 -7.04 6.63
C SER A 68 15.49 -6.69 8.12
N TYR A 69 14.30 -6.86 8.71
CA TYR A 69 14.09 -6.72 10.15
C TYR A 69 14.30 -8.04 10.92
N GLY A 70 14.86 -9.07 10.30
CA GLY A 70 15.07 -10.39 10.91
C GLY A 70 13.81 -11.24 11.04
N LEU A 71 12.71 -10.85 10.40
CA LEU A 71 11.43 -11.57 10.46
C LEU A 71 11.29 -12.57 9.31
N LYS A 72 10.42 -13.57 9.50
CA LYS A 72 10.07 -14.52 8.43
C LYS A 72 9.13 -13.85 7.44
N GLY A 73 9.69 -13.16 6.45
CA GLY A 73 8.96 -12.25 5.56
C GLY A 73 7.67 -12.80 4.96
N ARG A 74 7.69 -14.02 4.42
CA ARG A 74 6.49 -14.69 3.88
C ARG A 74 5.39 -14.92 4.93
N GLN A 75 5.76 -15.30 6.15
CA GLN A 75 4.79 -15.49 7.24
C GLN A 75 4.19 -14.16 7.69
N CYS A 76 5.01 -13.10 7.74
CA CYS A 76 4.55 -11.76 8.09
C CYS A 76 3.65 -11.12 7.03
N LEU A 77 3.95 -11.34 5.75
CA LEU A 77 3.07 -10.92 4.67
C LEU A 77 1.71 -11.63 4.76
N LEU A 78 1.69 -12.95 4.99
CA LEU A 78 0.45 -13.71 5.17
C LEU A 78 -0.36 -13.24 6.39
N ARG A 79 0.33 -12.92 7.50
CA ARG A 79 -0.30 -12.31 8.68
C ARG A 79 -0.93 -10.97 8.35
N THR A 80 -0.22 -10.09 7.64
CA THR A 80 -0.70 -8.77 7.22
C THR A 80 -1.94 -8.86 6.33
N ILE A 81 -1.94 -9.77 5.35
CA ILE A 81 -3.11 -10.02 4.47
C ILE A 81 -4.31 -10.50 5.30
N CYS A 82 -4.07 -11.39 6.27
CA CYS A 82 -5.12 -11.87 7.15
C CYS A 82 -5.70 -10.74 8.02
N GLU A 83 -4.85 -9.97 8.70
CA GLU A 83 -5.27 -8.85 9.57
C GLU A 83 -5.99 -7.76 8.78
N THR A 84 -5.51 -7.42 7.57
CA THR A 84 -6.16 -6.43 6.69
C THR A 84 -7.53 -6.90 6.19
N ALA A 85 -7.71 -8.22 6.05
CA ALA A 85 -8.99 -8.81 5.66
C ALA A 85 -9.97 -8.96 6.84
N GLU A 86 -9.45 -9.05 8.07
CA GLU A 86 -10.22 -9.05 9.32
C GLU A 86 -10.69 -7.63 9.67
N SER A 87 -9.81 -6.64 9.56
CA SER A 87 -10.09 -5.21 9.81
C SER A 87 -9.65 -4.35 8.61
N PRO A 88 -10.58 -4.01 7.69
CA PRO A 88 -10.25 -3.21 6.50
C PRO A 88 -9.83 -1.78 6.83
N LEU A 89 -8.79 -1.27 6.15
CA LEU A 89 -8.21 0.07 6.36
C LEU A 89 -9.00 1.23 5.72
N ARG A 90 -10.31 1.07 5.46
CA ARG A 90 -11.15 1.96 4.62
C ARG A 90 -11.38 3.37 5.17
N HIS A 91 -10.86 3.68 6.35
CA HIS A 91 -11.01 4.98 7.00
C HIS A 91 -9.69 5.74 7.19
N ASN A 92 -8.59 5.23 6.62
CA ASN A 92 -7.26 5.85 6.74
C ASN A 92 -6.89 6.70 5.50
N GLY A 93 -7.90 7.28 4.85
CA GLY A 93 -7.74 8.07 3.62
C GLY A 93 -7.15 7.28 2.45
N LEU A 94 -6.53 8.01 1.51
CA LEU A 94 -5.97 7.42 0.28
C LEU A 94 -4.94 6.32 0.56
N VAL A 95 -4.10 6.50 1.58
CA VAL A 95 -3.08 5.50 1.95
C VAL A 95 -3.76 4.22 2.44
N GLY A 96 -4.81 4.33 3.27
CA GLY A 96 -5.63 3.21 3.70
C GLY A 96 -6.23 2.41 2.55
N ASP A 97 -6.81 3.12 1.57
CA ASP A 97 -7.41 2.50 0.40
C ASP A 97 -6.38 1.79 -0.48
N ILE A 98 -5.20 2.39 -0.69
CA ILE A 98 -4.08 1.77 -1.41
C ILE A 98 -3.65 0.49 -0.70
N LEU A 99 -3.43 0.55 0.62
CA LEU A 99 -3.02 -0.63 1.40
C LEU A 99 -4.10 -1.73 1.38
N HIS A 100 -5.37 -1.35 1.45
CA HIS A 100 -6.49 -2.29 1.31
C HIS A 100 -6.45 -3.02 -0.04
N ILE A 101 -6.23 -2.30 -1.15
CA ILE A 101 -6.15 -2.90 -2.49
C ILE A 101 -4.94 -3.84 -2.62
N ILE A 102 -3.80 -3.47 -2.04
CA ILE A 102 -2.57 -4.28 -2.09
C ILE A 102 -2.75 -5.59 -1.32
N PHE A 103 -3.28 -5.52 -0.10
CA PHE A 103 -3.37 -6.67 0.82
C PHE A 103 -4.70 -7.43 0.77
N THR A 104 -5.61 -7.06 -0.14
CA THR A 104 -6.86 -7.81 -0.39
C THR A 104 -6.79 -8.46 -1.77
N PRO A 105 -6.18 -9.66 -1.92
CA PRO A 105 -5.93 -10.26 -3.23
C PRO A 105 -7.19 -10.49 -4.07
N SER A 106 -8.38 -10.60 -3.46
CA SER A 106 -9.64 -10.69 -4.21
C SER A 106 -10.23 -9.35 -4.68
N SER A 107 -9.61 -8.20 -4.38
CA SER A 107 -10.10 -6.89 -4.82
C SER A 107 -9.78 -6.57 -6.28
N SER A 108 -9.00 -7.41 -6.97
CA SER A 108 -8.60 -7.21 -8.37
C SER A 108 -8.49 -8.54 -9.12
N ALA A 109 -8.07 -8.49 -10.39
CA ALA A 109 -7.87 -9.67 -11.23
C ALA A 109 -6.88 -10.67 -10.59
N ASP A 110 -7.09 -11.96 -10.86
CA ASP A 110 -6.22 -13.02 -10.37
C ASP A 110 -4.89 -13.02 -11.15
N GLU A 111 -3.82 -12.59 -10.49
CA GLU A 111 -2.46 -12.58 -11.04
C GLU A 111 -1.74 -13.94 -10.87
N ASN A 112 -2.50 -15.03 -10.72
CA ASN A 112 -2.00 -16.38 -10.47
C ASN A 112 -1.03 -16.39 -9.27
N LEU A 113 -1.48 -15.79 -8.17
CA LEU A 113 -0.71 -15.67 -6.93
C LEU A 113 -0.72 -17.01 -6.18
N HIS A 114 0.30 -17.23 -5.36
CA HIS A 114 0.39 -18.46 -4.57
C HIS A 114 -0.88 -18.63 -3.70
N PRO A 115 -1.52 -19.82 -3.66
CA PRO A 115 -2.84 -20.02 -3.03
C PRO A 115 -2.87 -19.65 -1.55
N ALA A 116 -1.71 -19.71 -0.88
CA ALA A 116 -1.54 -19.28 0.51
C ALA A 116 -2.06 -17.85 0.79
N TYR A 117 -1.88 -16.90 -0.13
CA TYR A 117 -2.35 -15.52 0.06
C TYR A 117 -3.88 -15.44 0.10
N ARG A 118 -4.55 -16.16 -0.80
CA ARG A 118 -6.02 -16.24 -0.84
C ARG A 118 -6.57 -16.98 0.38
N THR A 119 -5.84 -17.98 0.88
CA THR A 119 -6.19 -18.66 2.13
C THR A 119 -6.07 -17.72 3.33
N ALA A 120 -5.02 -16.88 3.38
CA ALA A 120 -4.84 -15.88 4.44
C ALA A 120 -6.00 -14.87 4.46
N GLU A 121 -6.36 -14.32 3.30
CA GLU A 121 -7.48 -13.39 3.16
C GLU A 121 -8.81 -14.03 3.62
N LYS A 122 -9.09 -15.26 3.20
CA LYS A 122 -10.31 -15.99 3.62
C LYS A 122 -10.39 -16.22 5.12
N ARG A 123 -9.25 -16.41 5.80
CA ARG A 123 -9.21 -16.56 7.27
C ARG A 123 -9.54 -15.24 7.97
N GLY A 124 -8.94 -14.14 7.52
CA GLY A 124 -9.24 -12.80 8.02
C GLY A 124 -10.72 -12.45 7.86
N ARG A 125 -11.29 -12.68 6.67
CA ARG A 125 -12.73 -12.44 6.43
C ARG A 125 -13.68 -13.24 7.30
N ARG A 126 -13.22 -14.37 7.85
CA ARG A 126 -14.01 -15.21 8.78
C ARG A 126 -13.86 -14.76 10.24
N GLY A 127 -13.11 -13.68 10.51
CA GLY A 127 -12.79 -13.23 11.87
C GLY A 127 -11.98 -14.27 12.66
N GLN A 128 -11.16 -15.07 11.98
CA GLN A 128 -10.31 -16.04 12.65
C GLN A 128 -9.04 -15.35 13.17
N ASN A 129 -8.58 -15.74 14.35
CA ASN A 129 -7.40 -15.14 14.98
C ASN A 129 -6.13 -15.32 14.14
N CYS A 130 -5.78 -14.31 13.35
CA CYS A 130 -4.66 -14.31 12.41
C CYS A 130 -3.30 -14.55 13.11
N ARG A 131 -3.16 -14.13 14.37
CA ARG A 131 -1.94 -14.29 15.18
C ARG A 131 -1.66 -15.77 15.50
N SER A 132 -2.70 -16.56 15.75
CA SER A 132 -2.60 -18.00 16.00
C SER A 132 -2.15 -18.78 14.75
N PHE A 133 -2.63 -18.39 13.57
CA PHE A 133 -2.28 -19.05 12.31
C PHE A 133 -0.89 -18.69 11.79
N TYR A 134 -0.33 -17.55 12.18
CA TYR A 134 0.98 -17.07 11.75
C TYR A 134 1.90 -16.73 12.95
N PRO A 135 2.19 -17.69 13.85
CA PRO A 135 2.95 -17.44 15.08
C PRO A 135 4.43 -17.11 14.82
N LYS A 136 4.90 -17.44 13.60
CA LYS A 136 6.26 -17.17 13.12
C LYS A 136 6.51 -15.70 12.79
N CYS A 137 5.49 -14.86 12.89
CA CYS A 137 5.60 -13.42 12.74
C CYS A 137 5.09 -12.72 14.01
N PRO A 138 5.98 -12.16 14.85
CA PRO A 138 5.59 -11.47 16.08
C PRO A 138 4.97 -10.08 15.84
N LEU A 139 5.39 -9.39 14.77
CA LEU A 139 4.99 -8.02 14.44
C LEU A 139 4.31 -7.97 13.07
N GLY A 140 3.07 -7.46 13.01
CA GLY A 140 2.39 -7.20 11.75
C GLY A 140 2.96 -5.98 11.03
N LEU A 141 2.64 -5.79 9.74
CA LEU A 141 3.03 -4.56 9.01
C LEU A 141 2.47 -3.32 9.70
N LEU A 142 1.21 -3.41 10.15
CA LEU A 142 0.48 -2.30 10.75
C LEU A 142 1.10 -1.89 12.09
N ASP A 143 1.62 -2.83 12.86
CA ASP A 143 2.32 -2.57 14.12
C ASP A 143 3.60 -1.72 13.91
N MET A 144 4.22 -1.78 12.73
CA MET A 144 5.40 -0.96 12.40
C MET A 144 5.04 0.47 11.95
N ILE A 145 3.82 0.70 11.48
CA ILE A 145 3.38 1.99 10.95
C ILE A 145 2.54 2.75 11.98
N ALA A 146 2.02 2.04 12.99
CA ALA A 146 1.23 2.59 14.09
C ALA A 146 1.99 3.28 15.27
N PRO A 147 3.34 3.41 15.37
CA PRO A 147 3.93 4.11 16.51
C PRO A 147 3.71 5.64 16.51
N PHE A 148 2.88 6.17 15.60
CA PHE A 148 2.54 7.59 15.47
C PHE A 148 1.06 7.90 15.75
N ALA A 149 0.32 6.97 16.36
CA ALA A 149 -1.06 7.17 16.77
C ALA A 149 -1.17 7.18 18.30
N GLU A 150 -0.71 8.27 18.92
CA GLU A 150 -1.11 8.72 20.26
C GLU A 150 -1.51 10.19 20.18
#